data_AF-R7XXI1-F1
#
_entry.id   AF-R7XXI1-F1
#
_cell.length_a   1.000
_cell.length_b   1.000
_cell.length_c   1.000
_cell.angle_alpha   90.00
_cell.angle_beta   90.00
_cell.angle_gamma   90.00
#
_symmetry.space_group_name_H-M   'P 1'
#
loop_
_entity.id
_entity.type
_entity.pdbx_description
1 polymer ?
#
loop_
_entity_poly.entity_id
_entity_poly.type
_entity_poly.pdbx_seq_one_letter_code
_entity_poly.pdbx_strand_id
1 'polypeptide(L)'
;MPEGISDYVESVYDHLRSNAGRDEETGPLVTHAPLHPWLMDRFKMTAAQAKSVRTRAVKELESQGRVRRDHPRSTKVWILK
;
A
#
# COMPACT_ATOMS: atom_id res chain seq x y z
N MET A 1 13.75 10.63 -9.94
CA MET A 1 12.68 9.63 -10.16
C MET A 1 13.17 8.36 -9.51
N PRO A 2 12.37 7.65 -8.69
CA PRO A 2 12.80 6.41 -8.07
C PRO A 2 13.27 5.41 -9.14
N GLU A 3 14.39 4.74 -8.88
CA GLU A 3 15.15 3.98 -9.88
C GLU A 3 14.69 2.51 -9.95
N GLY A 4 13.97 2.03 -8.93
CA GLY A 4 13.44 0.67 -8.87
C GLY A 4 12.07 0.56 -8.19
N ILE A 5 11.40 -0.60 -8.36
CA ILE A 5 10.11 -0.87 -7.70
C ILE A 5 10.24 -0.84 -6.17
N SER A 6 11.40 -1.22 -5.65
CA SER A 6 11.74 -1.25 -4.23
C SER A 6 11.61 0.11 -3.55
N ASP A 7 11.92 1.21 -4.25
CA ASP A 7 11.79 2.57 -3.70
C ASP A 7 10.32 2.96 -3.46
N TYR A 8 9.41 2.41 -4.27
CA TYR A 8 7.99 2.60 -4.10
C TYR A 8 7.40 1.69 -3.03
N VAL A 9 8.02 0.54 -2.76
CA VAL A 9 7.54 -0.44 -1.75
C VAL A 9 7.54 0.21 -0.37
N GLU A 10 8.66 0.81 0.04
CA GLU A 10 8.75 1.50 1.33
C GLU A 10 7.82 2.71 1.39
N SER A 11 7.81 3.55 0.34
CA SER A 11 6.94 4.72 0.29
C SER A 11 5.45 4.35 0.40
N VAL A 12 5.03 3.27 -0.27
CA VAL A 12 3.67 2.73 -0.20
C VAL A 12 3.37 2.22 1.20
N TYR A 13 4.29 1.47 1.80
CA TYR A 13 4.12 0.95 3.14
C TYR A 13 4.00 2.08 4.18
N ASP A 14 4.87 3.09 4.12
CA ASP A 14 4.81 4.23 5.03
C ASP A 14 3.51 5.02 4.88
N HIS A 15 3.02 5.19 3.65
CA HIS A 15 1.72 5.81 3.41
C HIS A 15 0.59 4.99 4.01
N LEU A 16 0.58 3.66 3.79
CA LEU A 16 -0.42 2.76 4.37
C LEU A 16 -0.40 2.80 5.89
N ARG A 17 0.79 2.73 6.50
CA ARG A 17 0.99 2.77 7.95
C ARG A 17 0.56 4.10 8.55
N SER A 18 0.92 5.21 7.93
CA SER A 18 0.57 6.57 8.40
C SER A 18 -0.94 6.84 8.33
N ASN A 19 -1.65 6.16 7.44
CA ASN A 19 -3.11 6.24 7.30
C ASN A 19 -3.82 5.03 7.91
N ALA A 20 -3.12 4.20 8.70
CA ALA A 20 -3.74 3.07 9.36
C ALA A 20 -4.32 3.51 10.69
N GLY A 21 -5.59 3.18 10.91
CA GLY A 21 -6.24 3.27 12.20
C GLY A 21 -6.02 1.99 12.98
N ARG A 22 -5.97 2.08 14.31
CA ARG A 22 -6.02 0.90 15.17
C ARG A 22 -7.45 0.37 15.14
N ASP A 23 -7.60 -0.88 14.75
CA ASP A 23 -8.89 -1.55 14.82
C ASP A 23 -9.13 -1.95 16.30
N GLU A 24 -10.09 -1.28 16.96
CA GLU A 24 -10.36 -1.45 18.39
C GLU A 24 -10.84 -2.87 18.77
N GLU A 25 -11.38 -3.62 17.80
CA GLU A 25 -11.83 -5.00 18.00
C GLU A 25 -10.72 -6.03 17.89
N THR A 26 -9.82 -5.86 16.91
CA THR A 26 -8.84 -6.91 16.57
C THR A 26 -7.42 -6.60 17.03
N GLY A 27 -7.04 -5.32 17.17
CA GLY A 27 -5.70 -4.88 17.56
C GLY A 27 -4.74 -4.47 16.42
N PRO A 28 -4.76 -5.10 15.21
CA PRO A 28 -3.95 -4.66 14.07
C PRO A 28 -4.27 -3.26 13.56
N LEU A 29 -3.28 -2.71 12.85
CA LEU A 29 -3.42 -1.48 12.09
C LEU A 29 -4.09 -1.81 10.75
N VAL A 30 -5.21 -1.15 10.46
CA VAL A 30 -5.96 -1.31 9.21
C VAL A 30 -6.03 0.02 8.50
N THR A 31 -5.82 0.00 7.18
CA THR A 31 -6.05 1.18 6.35
C THR A 31 -6.99 0.89 5.19
N HIS A 32 -7.76 1.91 4.86
CA HIS A 32 -8.60 1.99 3.66
C HIS A 32 -8.07 3.06 2.68
N ALA A 33 -6.85 3.55 2.91
CA ALA A 33 -6.29 4.66 2.14
C ALA A 33 -6.16 4.31 0.65
N PRO A 34 -6.66 5.18 -0.25
CA PRO A 34 -6.63 4.90 -1.67
C PRO A 34 -5.22 5.12 -2.25
N LEU A 35 -4.46 4.03 -2.39
CA LEU A 35 -3.09 4.08 -2.94
C LEU A 35 -3.01 4.58 -4.38
N HIS A 36 -4.02 4.30 -5.20
CA HIS A 36 -3.98 4.64 -6.63
C HIS A 36 -3.97 6.16 -6.90
N PRO A 37 -4.91 6.96 -6.38
CA PRO A 37 -4.86 8.41 -6.53
C PRO A 37 -3.66 9.03 -5.81
N TRP A 38 -3.25 8.49 -4.65
CA TRP A 38 -2.06 8.99 -3.96
C TRP A 38 -0.78 8.81 -4.78
N LEU A 39 -0.57 7.65 -5.40
CA LEU A 39 0.60 7.41 -6.26
C LEU A 39 0.63 8.36 -7.47
N MET A 40 -0.54 8.62 -8.07
CA MET A 40 -0.67 9.56 -9.17
C MET A 40 -0.29 10.98 -8.75
N ASP A 41 -0.81 11.46 -7.61
CA ASP A 41 -0.53 12.82 -7.17
C ASP A 41 0.90 12.99 -6.64
N ARG A 42 1.36 12.06 -5.79
CA ARG A 42 2.65 12.14 -5.11
C ARG A 42 3.84 11.99 -6.06
N PHE A 43 3.73 11.08 -7.02
CA PHE A 43 4.83 10.76 -7.96
C PHE A 43 4.56 11.23 -9.39
N LYS A 44 3.47 11.99 -9.61
CA LYS A 44 3.06 12.49 -10.93
C LYS A 44 2.97 11.36 -11.98
N MET A 45 2.48 10.20 -11.55
CA MET A 45 2.33 9.01 -12.39
C MET A 45 1.06 9.07 -13.23
N THR A 46 1.11 8.44 -14.41
CA THR A 46 -0.09 8.09 -15.16
C THR A 46 -0.91 7.02 -14.41
N ALA A 47 -2.19 6.92 -14.72
CA ALA A 47 -3.07 5.90 -14.13
C ALA A 47 -2.57 4.47 -14.35
N ALA A 48 -1.93 4.20 -15.50
CA ALA A 48 -1.34 2.91 -15.84
C ALA A 48 -0.10 2.60 -14.97
N GLN A 49 0.80 3.57 -14.80
CA GLN A 49 1.97 3.44 -13.93
C GLN A 49 1.55 3.24 -12.48
N ALA A 50 0.64 4.06 -11.96
CA ALA A 50 0.13 3.95 -10.59
C ALA A 50 -0.54 2.59 -10.33
N LYS A 51 -1.29 2.05 -11.30
CA LYS A 51 -1.87 0.71 -11.21
C LYS A 51 -0.79 -0.37 -11.11
N SER A 52 0.25 -0.29 -11.95
CA SER A 52 1.36 -1.25 -11.97
C SER A 52 2.14 -1.21 -10.66
N VAL A 53 2.53 -0.01 -10.21
CA VAL A 53 3.27 0.22 -8.97
C VAL A 53 2.47 -0.25 -7.76
N ARG A 54 1.19 0.14 -7.63
CA ARG A 54 0.32 -0.34 -6.55
C ARG A 54 0.30 -1.87 -6.48
N THR A 55 0.10 -2.52 -7.62
CA THR A 55 -0.03 -3.98 -7.67
C THR A 55 1.28 -4.67 -7.27
N ARG A 56 2.41 -4.19 -7.78
CA ARG A 56 3.72 -4.77 -7.46
C ARG A 56 4.13 -4.47 -6.02
N ALA A 57 3.98 -3.24 -5.55
CA ALA A 57 4.36 -2.83 -4.21
C ALA A 57 3.55 -3.57 -3.14
N VAL A 58 2.22 -3.68 -3.30
CA VAL A 58 1.39 -4.42 -2.34
C VAL A 58 1.74 -5.91 -2.35
N LYS A 59 1.98 -6.51 -3.53
CA LYS A 59 2.37 -7.92 -3.62
C LYS A 59 3.72 -8.19 -2.94
N GLU A 60 4.66 -7.26 -3.08
CA GLU A 60 5.97 -7.32 -2.41
C GLU A 60 5.84 -7.16 -0.88
N LEU A 61 4.99 -6.25 -0.42
CA LEU A 61 4.72 -6.11 1.02
C LEU A 61 4.00 -7.34 1.60
N GLU A 62 3.13 -8.00 0.79
CA GLU A 62 2.50 -9.27 1.14
C GLU A 62 3.53 -10.40 1.23
N SER A 63 4.46 -10.51 0.28
CA SER A 63 5.53 -11.53 0.33
C SER A 63 6.50 -11.32 1.49
N GLN A 64 6.71 -10.07 1.91
CA GLN A 64 7.49 -9.73 3.10
C GLN A 64 6.72 -9.93 4.41
N GLY A 65 5.42 -10.25 4.36
CA GLY A 65 4.57 -10.40 5.55
C GLY A 65 4.34 -9.11 6.32
N ARG A 66 4.51 -7.95 5.66
CA ARG A 66 4.30 -6.62 6.26
C ARG A 66 2.85 -6.16 6.14
N VAL A 67 2.17 -6.60 5.09
CA VAL A 67 0.74 -6.32 4.90
C VAL A 67 -0.02 -7.59 4.51
N ARG A 68 -1.34 -7.58 4.72
CA ARG A 68 -2.26 -8.61 4.24
C ARG A 68 -3.51 -7.97 3.67
N ARG A 69 -4.05 -8.54 2.59
CA ARG A 69 -5.40 -8.26 2.11
C ARG A 69 -6.25 -9.51 2.23
N ASP A 70 -7.50 -9.35 2.63
CA ASP A 70 -8.45 -10.46 2.66
C ASP A 70 -8.91 -10.86 1.26
N HIS A 71 -8.85 -9.92 0.31
CA HIS A 71 -9.20 -10.16 -1.08
C HIS A 71 -8.39 -9.23 -2.00
N PRO A 72 -7.96 -9.67 -3.21
CA PRO A 72 -7.17 -8.84 -4.14
C PRO A 72 -7.85 -7.53 -4.56
N ARG A 73 -9.19 -7.50 -4.50
CA ARG A 73 -10.02 -6.31 -4.78
C ARG A 73 -10.42 -5.53 -3.53
N SER A 74 -10.08 -6.02 -2.34
CA SER A 74 -10.40 -5.30 -1.10
C SER A 74 -9.58 -4.02 -1.04
N THR A 75 -10.23 -2.92 -0.63
CA THR A 75 -9.56 -1.68 -0.26
C THR A 75 -8.98 -1.76 1.16
N LYS A 76 -9.39 -2.77 1.94
CA LYS A 76 -8.88 -3.04 3.29
C LYS A 76 -7.50 -3.68 3.20
N VAL A 77 -6.51 -3.01 3.78
CA VAL A 77 -5.15 -3.52 3.93
C VAL A 77 -4.83 -3.58 5.42
N TRP A 78 -4.49 -4.76 5.89
CA TRP A 78 -4.00 -5.01 7.24
C TRP A 78 -2.50 -4.80 7.26
N ILE A 79 -2.00 -4.06 8.25
CA ILE A 79 -0.57 -3.84 8.50
C ILE A 79 -0.16 -4.76 9.65
N LEU A 80 0.81 -5.64 9.41
CA LEU A 80 1.15 -6.75 10.31
C LEU A 80 2.40 -6.50 11.17
N LYS A 81 3.31 -5.63 10.73
CA LYS A 81 4.56 -5.24 11.40
C LYS A 81 4.93 -3.83 10.98
#